data_AF-A0A9E5QNT2-F1
#
_entry.id   AF-A0A9E5QNT2-F1
#
_cell.length_a   1.000
_cell.length_b   1.000
_cell.length_c   1.000
_cell.angle_alpha   90.00
_cell.angle_beta   90.00
_cell.angle_gamma   90.00
#
_symmetry.space_group_name_H-M   'P 1'
#
loop_
_entity.id
_entity.type
_entity.pdbx_description
1 polymer ?
#
loop_
_entity_poly.entity_id
_entity_poly.type
_entity_poly.pdbx_seq_one_letter_code
_entity_poly.pdbx_strand_id
1 'polypeptide(L)' 'MPKQQPFRLGLSWQVSSQERQHIGRDYDASGAWQAVRWYRELI' A
#
# COMPACT_ATOMS: atom_id res chain seq x y z
N MET A 1 17.94 -7.70 -19.51
CA MET A 1 17.26 -8.36 -18.37
C MET A 1 16.27 -7.36 -17.77
N PRO A 2 15.00 -7.72 -17.51
CA PRO A 2 14.06 -6.79 -16.88
C PRO A 2 14.55 -6.45 -15.47
N LYS A 3 14.62 -5.14 -15.15
CA LYS A 3 14.97 -4.68 -13.80
C LYS A 3 13.76 -4.86 -12.90
N GLN A 4 13.91 -5.63 -11.83
CA GLN A 4 12.90 -5.69 -10.77
C GLN A 4 12.79 -4.31 -10.11
N GLN A 5 11.57 -3.91 -9.79
CA GLN A 5 11.27 -2.60 -9.18
C GLN A 5 10.63 -2.80 -7.81
N PRO A 6 10.85 -1.88 -6.87
CA PRO A 6 10.09 -1.85 -5.63
C PRO A 6 8.59 -1.81 -5.91
N PHE A 7 7.80 -2.46 -5.07
CA PHE A 7 6.35 -2.53 -5.23
C PHE A 7 5.64 -2.48 -3.88
N ARG A 8 4.34 -2.17 -3.92
CA ARG A 8 3.48 -2.13 -2.75
C ARG A 8 2.30 -3.08 -2.98
N LEU A 9 2.02 -3.91 -1.98
CA LEU A 9 0.75 -4.63 -1.89
C LEU A 9 -0.14 -3.88 -0.90
N GLY A 10 -1.39 -3.63 -1.25
CA GLY A 10 -2.28 -2.87 -0.37
C GLY A 10 -3.74 -3.28 -0.49
N LEU A 11 -4.47 -3.00 0.58
CA LEU A 11 -5.93 -3.14 0.68
C LEU A 11 -6.52 -1.75 0.93
N SER A 12 -7.67 -1.50 0.33
CA SER A 12 -8.44 -0.28 0.53
C SER A 12 -9.89 -0.65 0.77
N TRP A 13 -10.52 -0.05 1.78
CA TRP A 13 -11.92 -0.31 2.08
C TRP A 13 -12.62 0.99 2.49
N GLN A 14 -13.88 1.10 2.07
CA GLN A 14 -14.73 2.22 2.44
C GLN A 14 -15.26 2.02 3.86
N VAL A 15 -15.03 3.00 4.74
CA VAL A 15 -15.45 2.98 6.14
C VAL A 15 -16.81 3.67 6.30
N SER A 16 -17.03 4.75 5.55
CA SER A 16 -18.30 5.47 5.49
C SER A 16 -18.52 6.08 4.10
N SER A 17 -19.62 6.79 3.87
CA SER A 17 -19.82 7.55 2.64
C SER A 17 -18.77 8.66 2.43
N GLN A 18 -18.04 9.05 3.48
CA GLN A 18 -17.08 10.17 3.49
C GLN A 18 -15.65 9.73 3.85
N GLU A 19 -15.43 8.44 4.15
CA GLU A 19 -14.14 7.95 4.60
C GLU A 19 -13.77 6.63 3.93
N ARG A 20 -12.52 6.57 3.47
CA ARG A 20 -11.85 5.33 3.05
C ARG A 20 -10.52 5.20 3.78
N GLN A 21 -10.19 3.95 4.11
CA GLN A 21 -8.91 3.62 4.71
C GLN A 21 -8.08 2.76 3.77
N HIS A 22 -6.77 2.93 3.86
CA HIS A 22 -5.79 2.21 3.08
C HIS A 22 -4.73 1.62 4.01
N ILE A 23 -4.36 0.38 3.76
CA ILE A 23 -3.18 -0.24 4.34
C ILE A 23 -2.31 -0.81 3.22
N GLY A 24 -1.02 -0.54 3.28
CA GLY A 24 -0.05 -1.00 2.30
C GLY A 24 1.19 -1.56 2.96
N ARG A 25 1.79 -2.55 2.33
CA ARG A 25 3.09 -3.10 2.69
C ARG A 25 4.06 -2.83 1.54
N ASP A 26 5.16 -2.17 1.87
CA ASP A 26 6.22 -1.80 0.92
C ASP A 26 7.27 -2.92 0.87
N TYR A 27 7.66 -3.27 -0.35
CA TYR A 27 8.71 -4.23 -0.66
C TYR A 27 9.74 -3.59 -1.58
N ASP A 28 11.01 -3.91 -1.38
CA ASP A 28 12.05 -3.53 -2.34
C ASP A 28 12.03 -4.42 -3.59
N ALA A 29 12.93 -4.14 -4.54
CA ALA A 29 13.03 -4.89 -5.78
C ALA A 29 13.37 -6.39 -5.59
N SER A 30 13.95 -6.78 -4.45
CA SER A 30 14.23 -8.18 -4.12
C SER A 30 13.03 -8.90 -3.50
N GLY A 31 11.95 -8.17 -3.19
CA GLY A 31 10.80 -8.68 -2.46
C GLY A 31 10.99 -8.70 -0.95
N ALA A 32 12.04 -8.06 -0.42
CA ALA A 32 12.21 -7.95 1.02
C ALA A 32 11.25 -6.88 1.58
N TRP A 33 10.65 -7.19 2.74
CA TRP A 33 9.74 -6.29 3.42
C TRP A 33 10.48 -5.08 3.99
N GLN A 34 9.95 -3.88 3.73
CA GLN A 34 10.57 -2.62 4.14
C GLN A 34 9.72 -1.86 5.16
N ALA A 35 8.42 -1.69 4.90
CA ALA A 35 7.56 -0.89 5.77
C ALA A 35 6.08 -1.29 5.65
N VAL A 36 5.28 -0.81 6.60
CA VAL A 36 3.82 -0.76 6.51
C VAL A 36 3.38 0.70 6.54
N ARG A 37 2.41 1.04 5.70
CA ARG A 37 1.77 2.36 5.66
C ARG A 37 0.28 2.20 5.88
N TRP A 38 -0.27 3.06 6.72
CA TRP A 38 -1.70 3.20 6.89
C TRP A 38 -2.05 4.68 6.76
N TYR A 39 -3.12 4.99 6.03
CA TYR A 39 -3.62 6.35 5.94
C TYR A 39 -5.13 6.35 5.68
N ARG A 40 -5.73 7.51 5.97
CA ARG A 40 -7.14 7.82 5.78
C ARG A 40 -7.29 8.81 4.62
N GLU A 41 -8.28 8.55 3.77
CA GLU A 41 -8.73 9.43 2.70
C GLU A 41 -10.15 9.94 3.04
N LEU A 42 -10.35 11.26 2.96
CA LEU A 42 -11.67 11.89 3.07
C LEU A 42 -12.25 12.01 1.65
N ILE A 43 -13.47 11.51 1.45
CA ILE A 43 -14.17 11.47 0.15
C ILE A 43 -15.31 12.49 0.14
#